data_AF-A0A0F9X0E2-F1
#
_entry.id   AF-A0A0F9X0E2-F1
#
_cell.length_a   1.000
_cell.length_b   1.000
_cell.length_c   1.000
_cell.angle_alpha   90.00
_cell.angle_beta   90.00
_cell.angle_gamma   90.00
#
_symmetry.space_group_name_H-M   'P 1'
#
loop_
_entity.id
_entity.type
_entity.pdbx_description
1 polymer ?
#
loop_
_entity_poly.entity_id
_entity_poly.type
_entity_poly.pdbx_seq_one_letter_code
_entity_poly.pdbx_strand_id
1 'polypeptide(L)'
;MTTQQPLSSASGLQSGPELGKSNDDDWETGQLSAPEQRVCSPGYKCPIRERLKHFTWAWFAVTISTGVLGLLFHNTPNRFDGLNAIGKVSFILAIAMFLVSVAAITYRFIKTPRGLRASLLHPTEGLFFPAFLLSLAIILANSAIYGIPASGPWLPVALRVCFWIYAALAISSSVLQYTMVFKGAKLKIKSMSPLWIFPIFPTLLTGVLASTIAPSQPPSQRLPILVAGVTYLGLGFSVAFILYALYLHRLTQEGFPAPPMRPGMFIAVGPPGFTATGLIGLSRSIPDGYAYFARFPAASQILKVLALWIGIWLWALAFWFFAFSFIALVMGVARKRIRFSLAWWAIVFPNTAFTIATCLIGEELDSDGIKGVASAMTLLIVIAWLVVLASHIRAVILSKVLWPGRDEDFGHYTPNKDKAVVKH
;
A
#
# COMPACT_ATOMS: atom_id res chain seq x y z
N MET A 1 -74.35 11.68 10.87
CA MET A 1 -73.60 11.54 9.61
C MET A 1 -73.45 10.04 9.34
N THR A 2 -74.40 9.47 8.59
CA THR A 2 -74.21 8.89 7.24
C THR A 2 -73.40 7.57 7.28
N THR A 3 -74.03 6.39 7.37
CA THR A 3 -74.69 5.52 6.34
C THR A 3 -73.77 4.47 5.66
N GLN A 4 -74.31 3.23 5.64
CA GLN A 4 -74.27 2.19 4.58
C GLN A 4 -73.14 1.13 4.53
N GLN A 5 -73.58 -0.13 4.73
CA GLN A 5 -73.14 -1.40 4.09
C GLN A 5 -73.58 -1.45 2.59
N PRO A 6 -73.40 -2.53 1.79
CA PRO A 6 -72.27 -3.47 1.51
C PRO A 6 -72.10 -3.77 -0.03
N LEU A 7 -71.32 -4.83 -0.39
CA LEU A 7 -71.38 -5.74 -1.60
C LEU A 7 -70.32 -5.68 -2.74
N SER A 8 -69.65 -6.85 -2.86
CA SER A 8 -69.30 -7.70 -4.03
C SER A 8 -68.41 -7.26 -5.22
N SER A 9 -67.29 -7.99 -5.33
CA SER A 9 -66.81 -8.81 -6.48
C SER A 9 -66.13 -8.20 -7.72
N ALA A 10 -65.09 -8.95 -8.15
CA ALA A 10 -64.48 -9.09 -9.47
C ALA A 10 -63.31 -8.16 -9.85
N SER A 11 -62.10 -8.70 -9.85
CA SER A 11 -61.37 -9.11 -11.07
C SER A 11 -59.88 -9.32 -10.76
N GLY A 12 -59.37 -10.49 -11.15
CA GLY A 12 -57.98 -10.86 -10.98
C GLY A 12 -57.06 -10.05 -11.88
N LEU A 13 -56.04 -9.45 -11.28
CA LEU A 13 -54.79 -9.12 -11.95
C LEU A 13 -53.70 -9.86 -11.17
N GLN A 14 -53.22 -10.94 -11.79
CA GLN A 14 -52.03 -11.66 -11.36
C GLN A 14 -50.87 -10.68 -11.29
N SER A 15 -50.43 -10.32 -10.08
CA SER A 15 -49.12 -9.75 -9.85
C SER A 15 -48.09 -10.85 -10.14
N GLY A 16 -47.33 -10.67 -11.23
CA GLY A 16 -46.16 -11.49 -11.51
C GLY A 16 -45.15 -11.43 -10.35
N PRO A 17 -44.25 -12.41 -10.23
CA PRO A 17 -43.36 -12.50 -9.09
C PRO A 17 -42.50 -11.24 -9.00
N GLU A 18 -42.64 -10.51 -7.89
CA GLU A 18 -41.76 -9.41 -7.52
C GLU A 18 -40.32 -9.92 -7.52
N LEU A 19 -39.57 -9.51 -8.54
CA LEU A 19 -38.13 -9.65 -8.58
C LEU A 19 -37.56 -8.91 -7.37
N GLY A 20 -37.09 -9.69 -6.40
CA GLY A 20 -36.46 -9.19 -5.18
C GLY A 20 -35.41 -8.12 -5.51
N LYS A 21 -35.66 -6.91 -5.02
CA LYS A 21 -34.66 -5.85 -4.91
C LYS A 21 -33.60 -6.29 -3.91
N SER A 22 -32.51 -6.88 -4.38
CA SER A 22 -31.24 -6.90 -3.63
C SER A 22 -30.17 -6.26 -4.51
N ASN A 23 -30.19 -4.93 -4.61
CA ASN A 23 -29.28 -4.17 -5.47
C ASN A 23 -28.72 -2.93 -4.76
N ASP A 24 -28.43 -3.05 -3.46
CA ASP A 24 -27.70 -2.00 -2.74
C ASP A 24 -26.21 -2.38 -2.70
N ASP A 25 -25.52 -2.04 -3.80
CA ASP A 25 -24.06 -1.83 -3.77
C ASP A 25 -23.79 -0.55 -2.96
N ASP A 26 -23.80 -0.69 -1.64
CA ASP A 26 -23.70 0.44 -0.73
C ASP A 26 -22.24 0.86 -0.53
N TRP A 27 -21.71 1.62 -1.49
CA TRP A 27 -20.39 2.26 -1.40
C TRP A 27 -20.25 3.13 -0.14
N GLU A 28 -21.36 3.56 0.47
CA GLU A 28 -21.34 4.35 1.70
C GLU A 28 -20.95 3.50 2.93
N THR A 29 -21.12 2.18 2.89
CA THR A 29 -20.76 1.27 4.00
C THR A 29 -19.33 0.76 3.93
N GLY A 30 -18.63 0.99 2.81
CA GLY A 30 -17.27 0.46 2.54
C GLY A 30 -17.17 -1.05 2.58
N GLN A 31 -18.30 -1.76 2.50
CA GLN A 31 -18.33 -3.14 2.07
C GLN A 31 -18.35 -3.12 0.54
N LEU A 32 -17.18 -3.20 -0.09
CA LEU A 32 -17.11 -3.41 -1.54
C LEU A 32 -17.58 -4.84 -1.84
N SER A 33 -18.89 -5.05 -1.85
CA SER A 33 -19.49 -5.94 -2.83
C SER A 33 -19.14 -5.28 -4.16
N ALA A 34 -18.09 -5.75 -4.84
CA ALA A 34 -17.85 -5.31 -6.20
C ALA A 34 -19.15 -5.65 -6.96
N PRO A 35 -19.86 -4.66 -7.52
CA PRO A 35 -21.09 -4.89 -8.24
C PRO A 35 -20.88 -6.07 -9.18
N GLU A 36 -21.87 -6.95 -9.29
CA GLU A 36 -22.02 -7.69 -10.54
C GLU A 36 -22.43 -6.68 -11.62
N GLN A 37 -21.53 -5.76 -11.98
CA GLN A 37 -21.72 -4.83 -13.07
C GLN A 37 -21.75 -5.67 -14.34
N ARG A 38 -22.97 -6.04 -14.73
CA ARG A 38 -23.35 -6.53 -16.06
C ARG A 38 -23.11 -5.41 -17.07
N VAL A 39 -21.86 -5.05 -17.28
CA VAL A 39 -21.49 -4.13 -18.36
C VAL A 39 -20.41 -4.80 -19.18
N CYS A 40 -20.84 -5.82 -19.91
CA CYS A 40 -20.30 -6.16 -21.22
C CYS A 40 -21.46 -6.69 -22.04
N SER A 41 -21.82 -5.97 -23.09
CA SER A 41 -22.52 -6.61 -24.20
C SER A 41 -21.66 -7.80 -24.66
N PRO A 42 -22.23 -9.01 -24.84
CA PRO A 42 -21.47 -10.16 -25.33
C PRO A 42 -20.74 -9.76 -26.63
N GLY A 43 -19.41 -9.84 -26.63
CA GLY A 43 -18.56 -9.54 -27.81
C GLY A 43 -17.83 -8.19 -27.82
N TYR A 44 -18.06 -7.26 -26.88
CA TYR A 44 -17.29 -6.00 -26.83
C TYR A 44 -15.87 -6.22 -26.31
N LYS A 45 -14.86 -6.12 -27.19
CA LYS A 45 -13.45 -6.02 -26.81
C LYS A 45 -13.09 -4.54 -26.61
N CYS A 46 -12.93 -4.11 -25.36
CA CYS A 46 -12.48 -2.76 -25.05
C CYS A 46 -11.02 -2.58 -25.51
N PRO A 47 -10.73 -1.65 -26.44
CA PRO A 47 -9.38 -1.44 -26.91
C PRO A 47 -8.47 -0.97 -25.76
N ILE A 48 -7.18 -1.31 -25.81
CA ILE A 48 -6.19 -0.95 -24.78
C ILE A 48 -6.20 0.55 -24.44
N ARG A 49 -6.44 1.41 -25.44
CA ARG A 49 -6.53 2.86 -25.26
C ARG A 49 -7.66 3.30 -24.32
N GLU A 50 -8.79 2.59 -24.34
CA GLU A 50 -9.92 2.82 -23.42
C GLU A 50 -9.64 2.20 -22.06
N ARG A 51 -9.04 1.00 -22.02
CA ARG A 51 -8.60 0.37 -20.77
C ARG A 51 -7.64 1.26 -19.96
N LEU A 52 -6.70 1.94 -20.63
CA LEU A 52 -5.75 2.84 -19.99
C LEU A 52 -6.39 4.09 -19.37
N LYS A 53 -7.60 4.48 -19.78
CA LYS A 53 -8.34 5.58 -19.10
C LYS A 53 -8.81 5.20 -17.70
N HIS A 54 -8.79 3.92 -17.36
CA HIS A 54 -9.16 3.34 -16.06
C HIS A 54 -7.95 2.94 -15.21
N PHE A 55 -6.72 3.29 -15.62
CA PHE A 55 -5.53 3.04 -14.82
C PHE A 55 -5.51 3.93 -13.57
N THR A 56 -5.48 3.34 -12.38
CA THR A 56 -5.54 4.05 -11.08
C THR A 56 -4.18 4.12 -10.38
N TRP A 57 -4.08 4.91 -9.31
CA TRP A 57 -2.88 4.94 -8.47
C TRP A 57 -2.57 3.60 -7.78
N ALA A 58 -3.56 2.73 -7.57
CA ALA A 58 -3.38 1.45 -6.91
C ALA A 58 -2.47 0.50 -7.71
N TRP A 59 -2.33 0.72 -9.02
CA TRP A 59 -1.40 -0.04 -9.86
C TRP A 59 0.06 0.11 -9.45
N PHE A 60 0.44 1.22 -8.82
CA PHE A 60 1.80 1.37 -8.28
C PHE A 60 2.10 0.34 -7.19
N ALA A 61 1.10 -0.34 -6.61
CA ALA A 61 1.32 -1.39 -5.62
C ALA A 61 2.14 -2.58 -6.15
N VAL A 62 2.07 -2.90 -7.45
CA VAL A 62 2.94 -3.93 -8.05
C VAL A 62 4.40 -3.48 -8.04
N THR A 63 4.66 -2.21 -8.36
CA THR A 63 6.00 -1.61 -8.36
C THR A 63 6.59 -1.59 -6.96
N ILE A 64 5.83 -1.12 -5.98
CA ILE A 64 6.25 -1.10 -4.56
C ILE A 64 6.62 -2.51 -4.11
N SER A 65 5.71 -3.47 -4.33
CA SER A 65 5.88 -4.85 -3.87
C SER A 65 7.07 -5.55 -4.54
N THR A 66 7.31 -5.26 -5.81
CA THR A 66 8.46 -5.82 -6.54
C THR A 66 9.77 -5.18 -6.11
N GLY A 67 9.78 -3.87 -5.90
CA GLY A 67 10.99 -3.16 -5.46
C GLY A 67 11.39 -3.49 -4.03
N VAL A 68 10.43 -3.69 -3.12
CA VAL A 68 10.75 -3.99 -1.71
C VAL A 68 11.39 -5.38 -1.54
N LEU A 69 11.20 -6.30 -2.49
CA LEU A 69 11.96 -7.56 -2.53
C LEU A 69 13.46 -7.31 -2.65
N GLY A 70 13.89 -6.27 -3.38
CA GLY A 70 15.30 -5.89 -3.44
C GLY A 70 15.86 -5.50 -2.06
N LEU A 71 15.09 -4.79 -1.24
CA LEU A 71 15.47 -4.49 0.15
C LEU A 71 15.49 -5.75 1.01
N LEU A 72 14.50 -6.63 0.84
CA LEU A 72 14.44 -7.90 1.56
C LEU A 72 15.65 -8.79 1.26
N PHE A 73 15.97 -8.97 -0.02
CA PHE A 73 17.12 -9.75 -0.45
C PHE A 73 18.44 -9.13 -0.04
N HIS A 74 18.51 -7.85 0.30
CA HIS A 74 19.71 -7.24 0.88
C HIS A 74 19.86 -7.57 2.37
N ASN A 75 18.76 -7.58 3.13
CA ASN A 75 18.78 -7.75 4.58
C ASN A 75 18.58 -9.20 5.04
N THR A 76 18.14 -10.11 4.17
CA THR A 76 17.87 -11.48 4.61
C THR A 76 19.15 -12.21 5.03
N PRO A 77 19.12 -12.96 6.14
CA PRO A 77 20.25 -13.77 6.59
C PRO A 77 20.45 -15.00 5.70
N ASN A 78 21.52 -15.77 5.94
CA ASN A 78 21.84 -17.01 5.20
C ASN A 78 21.97 -16.77 3.68
N ARG A 79 22.80 -15.79 3.32
CA ARG A 79 22.98 -15.34 1.93
C ARG A 79 23.73 -16.39 1.10
N PHE A 80 23.41 -16.42 -0.19
CA PHE A 80 24.19 -17.12 -1.23
C PHE A 80 24.53 -16.14 -2.35
N ASP A 81 25.54 -16.44 -3.17
CA ASP A 81 26.11 -15.50 -4.15
C ASP A 81 25.08 -14.95 -5.15
N GLY A 82 24.14 -15.78 -5.58
CA GLY A 82 23.07 -15.39 -6.51
C GLY A 82 22.05 -14.39 -5.96
N LEU A 83 21.96 -14.22 -4.64
CA LEU A 83 20.95 -13.37 -4.00
C LEU A 83 21.12 -11.89 -4.35
N ASN A 84 22.36 -11.44 -4.50
CA ASN A 84 22.66 -10.08 -4.97
C ASN A 84 22.20 -9.85 -6.42
N ALA A 85 22.34 -10.87 -7.28
CA ALA A 85 21.87 -10.80 -8.65
C ALA A 85 20.33 -10.74 -8.70
N ILE A 86 19.65 -11.57 -7.89
CA ILE A 86 18.18 -11.54 -7.76
C ILE A 86 17.71 -10.16 -7.27
N GLY A 87 18.37 -9.59 -6.27
CA GLY A 87 18.10 -8.23 -5.78
C GLY A 87 18.22 -7.16 -6.87
N LYS A 88 19.27 -7.20 -7.70
CA LYS A 88 19.43 -6.31 -8.86
C LYS A 88 18.32 -6.50 -9.89
N VAL A 89 17.90 -7.74 -10.16
CA VAL A 89 16.79 -8.03 -11.08
C VAL A 89 15.49 -7.42 -10.54
N SER A 90 15.18 -7.59 -9.25
CA SER A 90 14.01 -6.97 -8.61
C SER A 90 14.05 -5.44 -8.71
N PHE A 91 15.23 -4.83 -8.52
CA PHE A 91 15.42 -3.39 -8.67
C PHE A 91 15.15 -2.90 -10.10
N ILE A 92 15.75 -3.53 -11.11
CA ILE A 92 15.55 -3.16 -12.53
C ILE A 92 14.09 -3.35 -12.93
N LEU A 93 13.48 -4.46 -12.51
CA LEU A 93 12.06 -4.74 -12.76
C LEU A 93 11.16 -3.68 -12.12
N ALA A 94 11.45 -3.24 -10.90
CA ALA A 94 10.71 -2.17 -10.24
C ALA A 94 10.84 -0.84 -11.00
N ILE A 95 12.02 -0.48 -11.52
CA ILE A 95 12.17 0.71 -12.38
C ILE A 95 11.31 0.58 -13.63
N ALA A 96 11.36 -0.56 -14.32
CA ALA A 96 10.58 -0.78 -15.54
C ALA A 96 9.06 -0.67 -15.26
N MET A 97 8.57 -1.34 -14.21
CA MET A 97 7.17 -1.27 -13.79
C MET A 97 6.74 0.14 -13.37
N PHE A 98 7.63 0.90 -12.71
CA PHE A 98 7.38 2.30 -12.36
C PHE A 98 7.22 3.16 -13.61
N LEU A 99 8.14 3.07 -14.57
CA LEU A 99 8.09 3.85 -15.81
C LEU A 99 6.84 3.53 -16.63
N VAL A 100 6.46 2.26 -16.72
CA VAL A 100 5.20 1.83 -17.37
C VAL A 100 3.98 2.41 -16.64
N SER A 101 3.98 2.39 -15.30
CA SER A 101 2.87 2.91 -14.49
C SER A 101 2.74 4.44 -14.62
N VAL A 102 3.87 5.15 -14.64
CA VAL A 102 3.93 6.60 -14.88
C VAL A 102 3.41 6.91 -16.29
N ALA A 103 3.87 6.20 -17.31
CA ALA A 103 3.38 6.41 -18.67
C ALA A 103 1.86 6.17 -18.79
N ALA A 104 1.34 5.12 -18.14
CA ALA A 104 -0.09 4.80 -18.14
C ALA A 104 -0.94 5.84 -17.41
N ILE A 105 -0.56 6.26 -16.21
CA ILE A 105 -1.32 7.27 -15.44
C ILE A 105 -1.24 8.65 -16.12
N THR A 106 -0.09 9.01 -16.69
CA THR A 106 0.06 10.24 -17.48
C THR A 106 -0.83 10.20 -18.72
N TYR A 107 -0.87 9.07 -19.43
CA TYR A 107 -1.79 8.89 -20.56
C TYR A 107 -3.26 9.10 -20.14
N ARG A 108 -3.69 8.52 -19.02
CA ARG A 108 -5.06 8.73 -18.48
C ARG A 108 -5.35 10.22 -18.28
N PHE A 109 -4.46 10.97 -17.65
CA PHE A 109 -4.71 12.39 -17.37
C PHE A 109 -4.61 13.30 -18.58
N ILE A 110 -3.84 12.92 -19.60
CA ILE A 110 -3.85 13.62 -20.90
C ILE A 110 -5.18 13.39 -21.64
N LYS A 111 -5.76 12.19 -21.54
CA LYS A 111 -6.97 11.81 -22.29
C LYS A 111 -8.29 12.06 -21.55
N THR A 112 -8.26 12.25 -20.24
CA THR A 112 -9.45 12.48 -19.42
C THR A 112 -9.39 13.88 -18.81
N PRO A 113 -10.13 14.87 -19.36
CA PRO A 113 -10.19 16.23 -18.82
C PRO A 113 -10.58 16.21 -17.34
N ARG A 114 -9.87 16.98 -16.51
CA ARG A 114 -10.03 17.00 -15.03
C ARG A 114 -9.78 15.66 -14.33
N GLY A 115 -9.23 14.66 -15.02
CA GLY A 115 -8.99 13.31 -14.47
C GLY A 115 -8.11 13.30 -13.23
N LEU A 116 -7.03 14.10 -13.20
CA LEU A 116 -6.16 14.21 -12.03
C LEU A 116 -6.91 14.73 -10.79
N ARG A 117 -7.67 15.82 -10.96
CA ARG A 117 -8.45 16.40 -9.86
C ARG A 117 -9.55 15.44 -9.37
N ALA A 118 -10.24 14.78 -10.31
CA ALA A 118 -11.27 13.79 -9.98
C ALA A 118 -10.68 12.61 -9.18
N SER A 119 -9.55 12.07 -9.65
CA SER A 119 -8.82 10.98 -9.02
C SER A 119 -8.35 11.32 -7.59
N LEU A 120 -7.77 12.51 -7.38
CA LEU A 120 -7.31 12.94 -6.05
C LEU A 120 -8.44 13.21 -5.05
N LEU A 121 -9.62 13.62 -5.54
CA LEU A 121 -10.79 13.88 -4.69
C LEU A 121 -11.67 12.64 -4.49
N HIS A 122 -11.39 11.54 -5.21
CA HIS A 122 -12.14 10.31 -5.09
C HIS A 122 -11.85 9.64 -3.73
N PRO A 123 -12.88 9.25 -2.94
CA PRO A 123 -12.72 8.76 -1.57
C PRO A 123 -11.88 7.48 -1.44
N THR A 124 -11.78 6.66 -2.50
CA THR A 124 -10.99 5.43 -2.51
C THR A 124 -9.74 5.54 -3.37
N GLU A 125 -9.84 6.12 -4.57
CA GLU A 125 -8.70 6.25 -5.50
C GLU A 125 -7.64 7.22 -4.96
N GLY A 126 -8.09 8.32 -4.34
CA GLY A 126 -7.20 9.34 -3.77
C GLY A 126 -6.32 8.80 -2.65
N LEU A 127 -6.80 7.81 -1.87
CA LEU A 127 -6.02 7.14 -0.83
C LEU A 127 -4.84 6.34 -1.40
N PHE A 128 -4.86 6.00 -2.69
CA PHE A 128 -3.77 5.29 -3.35
C PHE A 128 -2.72 6.21 -4.01
N PHE A 129 -2.93 7.52 -4.12
CA PHE A 129 -1.88 8.43 -4.61
C PHE A 129 -0.51 8.23 -3.92
N PRO A 130 -0.43 8.01 -2.59
CA PRO A 130 0.84 7.72 -1.92
C PRO A 130 1.63 6.57 -2.53
N ALA A 131 0.97 5.62 -3.20
CA ALA A 131 1.64 4.49 -3.84
C ALA A 131 2.68 4.92 -4.88
N PHE A 132 2.46 6.04 -5.56
CA PHE A 132 3.45 6.65 -6.45
C PHE A 132 4.72 7.06 -5.68
N LEU A 133 4.56 7.79 -4.57
CA LEU A 133 5.69 8.23 -3.73
C LEU A 133 6.40 7.05 -3.05
N LEU A 134 5.65 6.03 -2.62
CA LEU A 134 6.24 4.81 -2.05
C LEU A 134 7.09 4.07 -3.08
N SER A 135 6.64 3.99 -4.33
CA SER A 135 7.44 3.40 -5.41
C SER A 135 8.75 4.14 -5.60
N LEU A 136 8.71 5.48 -5.60
CA LEU A 136 9.90 6.31 -5.73
C LEU A 136 10.89 6.08 -4.58
N ALA A 137 10.42 6.04 -3.34
CA ALA A 137 11.27 5.78 -2.18
C ALA A 137 11.98 4.43 -2.25
N ILE A 138 11.25 3.38 -2.64
CA ILE A 138 11.81 2.03 -2.79
C ILE A 138 12.84 1.99 -3.91
N ILE A 139 12.63 2.72 -5.01
CA ILE A 139 13.61 2.84 -6.09
C ILE A 139 14.87 3.57 -5.59
N LEU A 140 14.72 4.66 -4.83
CA LEU A 140 15.85 5.38 -4.24
C LEU A 140 16.63 4.52 -3.24
N ALA A 141 15.95 3.74 -2.40
CA ALA A 141 16.57 2.79 -1.48
C ALA A 141 17.35 1.69 -2.22
N ASN A 142 16.75 1.10 -3.26
CA ASN A 142 17.46 0.12 -4.10
C ASN A 142 18.63 0.75 -4.88
N SER A 143 18.51 2.01 -5.31
CA SER A 143 19.59 2.75 -5.95
C SER A 143 20.78 2.95 -4.99
N ALA A 144 20.51 3.14 -3.70
CA ALA A 144 21.55 3.17 -2.68
C ALA A 144 22.22 1.79 -2.51
N ILE A 145 21.44 0.72 -2.40
CA ILE A 145 21.96 -0.64 -2.15
C ILE A 145 22.71 -1.20 -3.37
N TYR A 146 22.09 -1.15 -4.55
CA TYR A 146 22.57 -1.82 -5.76
C TYR A 146 23.22 -0.89 -6.77
N GLY A 147 22.85 0.40 -6.75
CA GLY A 147 23.37 1.40 -7.66
C GLY A 147 24.72 1.96 -7.23
N ILE A 148 24.90 2.31 -5.94
CA ILE A 148 26.15 2.91 -5.43
C ILE A 148 27.37 2.02 -5.73
N PRO A 149 27.36 0.72 -5.42
CA PRO A 149 28.53 -0.14 -5.70
C PRO A 149 28.85 -0.28 -7.20
N ALA A 150 27.90 0.02 -8.09
CA ALA A 150 28.04 -0.10 -9.54
C ALA A 150 28.21 1.27 -10.24
N SER A 151 28.29 2.37 -9.48
CA SER A 151 28.31 3.74 -10.00
C SER A 151 29.47 4.55 -9.41
N GLY A 152 29.71 5.73 -9.97
CA GLY A 152 30.73 6.66 -9.46
C GLY A 152 30.30 7.42 -8.19
N PRO A 153 31.21 8.24 -7.63
CA PRO A 153 30.97 9.03 -6.41
C PRO A 153 29.85 10.08 -6.54
N TRP A 154 29.36 10.33 -7.76
CA TRP A 154 28.23 11.20 -8.02
C TRP A 154 26.91 10.66 -7.46
N LEU A 155 26.72 9.33 -7.41
CA LEU A 155 25.43 8.73 -7.06
C LEU A 155 25.05 8.93 -5.59
N PRO A 156 25.95 8.75 -4.60
CA PRO A 156 25.66 9.14 -3.22
C PRO A 156 25.22 10.61 -3.09
N VAL A 157 25.84 11.53 -3.85
CA VAL A 157 25.48 12.96 -3.84
C VAL A 157 24.09 13.17 -4.45
N ALA A 158 23.79 12.53 -5.59
CA ALA A 158 22.48 12.59 -6.22
C ALA A 158 21.38 12.05 -5.30
N LEU A 159 21.61 10.90 -4.65
CA LEU A 159 20.67 10.29 -3.70
C LEU A 159 20.40 11.19 -2.50
N ARG A 160 21.40 11.93 -2.00
CA ARG A 160 21.20 12.94 -0.97
C ARG A 160 20.23 14.04 -1.41
N VAL A 161 20.39 14.56 -2.64
CA VAL A 161 19.49 15.58 -3.18
C VAL A 161 18.08 15.01 -3.36
N CYS A 162 17.96 13.82 -3.94
CA CYS A 162 16.69 13.11 -4.09
C CYS A 162 16.01 12.83 -2.75
N PHE A 163 16.76 12.52 -1.70
CA PHE A 163 16.23 12.31 -0.34
C PHE A 163 15.50 13.55 0.18
N TRP A 164 16.10 14.74 0.07
CA TRP A 164 15.47 15.97 0.56
C TRP A 164 14.25 16.39 -0.27
N ILE A 165 14.31 16.19 -1.59
CA ILE A 165 13.15 16.38 -2.47
C ILE A 165 12.03 15.40 -2.07
N TYR A 166 12.36 14.13 -1.87
CA TYR A 166 11.41 13.11 -1.44
C TYR A 166 10.78 13.44 -0.09
N ALA A 167 11.59 13.85 0.90
CA ALA A 167 11.11 14.23 2.22
C ALA A 167 10.09 15.38 2.13
N ALA A 168 10.41 16.43 1.37
CA ALA A 168 9.47 17.53 1.13
C ALA A 168 8.17 17.05 0.46
N LEU A 169 8.26 16.23 -0.58
CA LEU A 169 7.07 15.67 -1.25
C LEU A 169 6.24 14.77 -0.32
N ALA A 170 6.88 13.95 0.52
CA ALA A 170 6.22 13.04 1.43
C ALA A 170 5.38 13.80 2.47
N ILE A 171 5.97 14.81 3.12
CA ILE A 171 5.25 15.61 4.10
C ILE A 171 4.14 16.45 3.45
N SER A 172 4.42 17.12 2.33
CA SER A 172 3.42 17.90 1.59
C SER A 172 2.26 17.03 1.11
N SER A 173 2.53 15.84 0.58
CA SER A 173 1.50 14.88 0.15
C SER A 173 0.63 14.45 1.31
N SER A 174 1.22 14.14 2.48
CA SER A 174 0.45 13.72 3.65
C SER A 174 -0.52 14.81 4.12
N VAL A 175 -0.04 16.05 4.26
CA VAL A 175 -0.85 17.20 4.67
C VAL A 175 -1.96 17.47 3.64
N LEU A 176 -1.64 17.47 2.35
CA LEU A 176 -2.60 17.74 1.29
C LEU A 176 -3.72 16.69 1.26
N GLN A 177 -3.37 15.41 1.35
CA GLN A 177 -4.35 14.32 1.27
C GLN A 177 -5.27 14.27 2.48
N TYR A 178 -4.73 14.40 3.71
CA TYR A 178 -5.59 14.48 4.88
C TYR A 178 -6.50 15.71 4.81
N THR A 179 -5.99 16.85 4.31
CA THR A 179 -6.82 18.04 4.08
C THR A 179 -7.95 17.76 3.08
N MET A 180 -7.67 17.02 1.99
CA MET A 180 -8.70 16.61 1.01
C MET A 180 -9.73 15.66 1.62
N VAL A 181 -9.29 14.69 2.42
CA VAL A 181 -10.17 13.77 3.14
C VAL A 181 -11.07 14.55 4.12
N PHE A 182 -10.51 15.48 4.89
CA PHE A 182 -11.27 16.28 5.87
C PHE A 182 -12.25 17.25 5.22
N LYS A 183 -11.96 17.77 4.03
CA LYS A 183 -12.83 18.74 3.33
C LYS A 183 -13.87 18.10 2.41
N GLY A 184 -13.54 16.99 1.74
CA GLY A 184 -14.29 16.52 0.57
C GLY A 184 -14.95 15.16 0.73
N ALA A 185 -14.25 14.20 1.33
CA ALA A 185 -14.73 12.82 1.43
C ALA A 185 -15.39 12.61 2.80
N LYS A 186 -16.73 12.59 2.86
CA LYS A 186 -17.44 12.12 4.06
C LYS A 186 -17.23 10.61 4.23
N LEU A 187 -16.03 10.20 4.65
CA LEU A 187 -15.70 8.80 4.89
C LEU A 187 -16.43 8.33 6.15
N LYS A 188 -17.41 7.43 5.99
CA LYS A 188 -18.12 6.85 7.13
C LYS A 188 -17.19 5.88 7.87
N ILE A 189 -17.25 5.83 9.20
CA ILE A 189 -16.43 4.90 10.00
C ILE A 189 -16.62 3.43 9.57
N LYS A 190 -17.81 3.06 9.08
CA LYS A 190 -18.09 1.72 8.54
C LYS A 190 -17.15 1.32 7.39
N SER A 191 -16.70 2.28 6.59
CA SER A 191 -15.77 2.09 5.48
C SER A 191 -14.30 2.19 5.87
N MET A 192 -13.99 2.35 7.17
CA MET A 192 -12.62 2.37 7.67
C MET A 192 -11.91 1.08 7.29
N SER A 193 -10.75 1.24 6.67
CA SER A 193 -9.84 0.16 6.36
C SER A 193 -8.41 0.62 6.62
N PRO A 194 -7.43 -0.29 6.74
CA PRO A 194 -6.03 0.08 6.91
C PRO A 194 -5.47 0.95 5.79
N LEU A 195 -6.14 1.00 4.63
CA LEU A 195 -5.80 1.92 3.54
C LEU A 195 -5.87 3.40 3.95
N TRP A 196 -6.64 3.77 4.96
CA TRP A 196 -6.69 5.15 5.45
C TRP A 196 -5.36 5.61 6.05
N ILE A 197 -4.45 4.68 6.34
CA ILE A 197 -3.09 4.97 6.79
C ILE A 197 -2.18 5.33 5.59
N PHE A 198 -2.47 4.88 4.36
CA PHE A 198 -1.61 5.13 3.19
C PHE A 198 -1.18 6.60 3.00
N PRO A 199 -2.03 7.62 3.22
CA PRO A 199 -1.63 9.02 3.12
C PRO A 199 -0.40 9.41 3.94
N ILE A 200 -0.16 8.76 5.09
CA ILE A 200 1.02 9.01 5.93
C ILE A 200 2.18 8.03 5.65
N PHE A 201 1.97 6.96 4.87
CA PHE A 201 3.03 6.00 4.59
C PHE A 201 4.30 6.59 3.95
N PRO A 202 4.23 7.60 3.05
CA PRO A 202 5.44 8.19 2.49
C PRO A 202 6.35 8.78 3.57
N THR A 203 5.80 9.44 4.60
CA THR A 203 6.62 9.98 5.69
C THR A 203 7.22 8.86 6.54
N LEU A 204 6.44 7.81 6.84
CA LEU A 204 6.95 6.62 7.49
C LEU A 204 8.14 6.02 6.71
N LEU A 205 8.01 5.87 5.39
CA LEU A 205 9.04 5.25 4.55
C LEU A 205 10.28 6.14 4.38
N THR A 206 10.17 7.47 4.55
CA THR A 206 11.34 8.37 4.60
C THR A 206 12.37 7.92 5.64
N GLY A 207 11.95 7.38 6.78
CA GLY A 207 12.87 6.88 7.81
C GLY A 207 13.68 5.66 7.36
N VAL A 208 13.04 4.73 6.65
CA VAL A 208 13.70 3.55 6.06
C VAL A 208 14.60 3.95 4.89
N LEU A 209 14.17 4.93 4.10
CA LEU A 209 15.00 5.50 3.05
C LEU A 209 16.25 6.18 3.63
N ALA A 210 16.09 6.93 4.73
CA ALA A 210 17.18 7.57 5.44
C ALA A 210 18.19 6.54 5.98
N SER A 211 17.74 5.44 6.60
CA SER A 211 18.65 4.37 7.07
C SER A 211 19.42 3.71 5.94
N THR A 212 18.85 3.66 4.74
CA THR A 212 19.49 3.04 3.58
C THR A 212 20.52 3.97 2.91
N ILE A 213 20.23 5.28 2.84
CA ILE A 213 21.12 6.26 2.18
C ILE A 213 22.24 6.73 3.12
N ALA A 214 21.96 6.89 4.42
CA ALA A 214 22.88 7.48 5.40
C ALA A 214 24.30 6.87 5.41
N PRO A 215 24.50 5.53 5.32
CA PRO A 215 25.84 4.93 5.33
C PRO A 215 26.77 5.48 4.23
N SER A 216 26.21 5.82 3.06
CA SER A 216 26.97 6.33 1.91
C SER A 216 27.37 7.82 2.02
N GLN A 217 26.87 8.53 3.04
CA GLN A 217 27.03 9.97 3.16
C GLN A 217 28.18 10.36 4.09
N PRO A 218 28.86 11.49 3.85
CA PRO A 218 29.84 12.02 4.81
C PRO A 218 29.13 12.44 6.12
N PRO A 219 29.82 12.42 7.29
CA PRO A 219 29.19 12.70 8.60
C PRO A 219 28.37 13.99 8.66
N SER A 220 28.84 15.07 8.02
CA SER A 220 28.15 16.36 7.97
C SER A 220 26.80 16.34 7.28
N GLN A 221 26.58 15.40 6.38
CA GLN A 221 25.34 15.22 5.63
C GLN A 221 24.54 14.02 6.15
N ARG A 222 25.24 13.03 6.72
CA ARG A 222 24.64 11.86 7.36
C ARG A 222 23.79 12.25 8.55
N LEU A 223 24.31 13.08 9.47
CA LEU A 223 23.59 13.44 10.69
C LEU A 223 22.23 14.13 10.41
N PRO A 224 22.13 15.15 9.53
CA PRO A 224 20.83 15.73 9.14
C PRO A 224 19.85 14.71 8.54
N ILE A 225 20.33 13.78 7.71
CA ILE A 225 19.50 12.71 7.14
C ILE A 225 18.98 11.78 8.23
N LEU A 226 19.79 11.44 9.24
CA LEU A 226 19.36 10.63 10.37
C LEU A 226 18.29 11.33 11.20
N VAL A 227 18.49 12.62 11.50
CA VAL A 227 17.51 13.43 12.24
C VAL A 227 16.19 13.50 11.48
N ALA A 228 16.23 13.84 10.19
CA ALA A 228 15.04 13.82 9.35
C ALA A 228 14.39 12.43 9.29
N GLY A 229 15.20 11.38 9.18
CA GLY A 229 14.74 9.98 9.17
C GLY A 229 13.92 9.64 10.41
N VAL A 230 14.46 9.91 11.60
CA VAL A 230 13.74 9.66 12.87
C VAL A 230 12.48 10.53 12.98
N THR A 231 12.55 11.82 12.62
CA THR A 231 11.40 12.73 12.67
C THR A 231 10.23 12.25 11.79
N TYR A 232 10.52 11.88 10.54
CA TYR A 232 9.50 11.45 9.58
C TYR A 232 8.93 10.06 9.93
N LEU A 233 9.81 9.15 10.38
CA LEU A 233 9.40 7.82 10.87
C LEU A 233 8.45 7.94 12.06
N GLY A 234 8.79 8.80 13.02
CA GLY A 234 7.98 9.07 14.22
C GLY A 234 6.61 9.65 13.88
N LEU A 235 6.53 10.63 12.96
CA LEU A 235 5.26 11.16 12.48
C LEU A 235 4.41 10.06 11.81
N GLY A 236 5.01 9.29 10.91
CA GLY A 236 4.34 8.22 10.18
C GLY A 236 3.73 7.18 11.11
N PHE A 237 4.50 6.71 12.09
CA PHE A 237 4.04 5.73 13.05
C PHE A 237 2.98 6.29 14.01
N SER A 238 3.15 7.53 14.48
CA SER A 238 2.21 8.15 15.42
C SER A 238 0.80 8.29 14.83
N VAL A 239 0.70 8.76 13.59
CA VAL A 239 -0.59 8.87 12.89
C VAL A 239 -1.18 7.48 12.62
N ALA A 240 -0.37 6.50 12.20
CA ALA A 240 -0.82 5.13 12.02
C ALA A 240 -1.37 4.53 13.31
N PHE A 241 -0.71 4.78 14.44
CA PHE A 241 -1.11 4.29 15.76
C PHE A 241 -2.49 4.84 16.17
N ILE A 242 -2.75 6.13 15.94
CA ILE A 242 -4.06 6.74 16.17
C ILE A 242 -5.14 6.08 15.29
N LEU A 243 -4.83 5.85 14.00
CA LEU A 243 -5.77 5.23 13.06
C LEU A 243 -6.03 3.74 13.38
N TYR A 244 -5.14 3.05 14.07
CA TYR A 244 -5.41 1.68 14.53
C TYR A 244 -6.59 1.60 15.49
N ALA A 245 -6.78 2.57 16.37
CA ALA A 245 -7.92 2.60 17.27
C ALA A 245 -9.25 2.62 16.47
N LEU A 246 -9.31 3.44 15.42
CA LEU A 246 -10.48 3.50 14.53
C LEU A 246 -10.68 2.20 13.74
N TYR A 247 -9.58 1.61 13.25
CA TYR A 247 -9.64 0.34 12.52
C TYR A 247 -10.16 -0.80 13.41
N LEU A 248 -9.65 -0.92 14.63
CA LEU A 248 -10.09 -1.93 15.58
C LEU A 248 -11.54 -1.69 16.01
N HIS A 249 -11.93 -0.45 16.27
CA HIS A 249 -13.33 -0.11 16.54
C HIS A 249 -14.26 -0.52 15.39
N ARG A 250 -13.87 -0.28 14.14
CA ARG A 250 -14.65 -0.73 12.97
C ARG A 250 -14.74 -2.26 12.91
N LEU A 251 -13.64 -2.98 13.18
CA LEU A 251 -13.66 -4.46 13.17
C LEU A 251 -14.54 -5.04 14.30
N THR A 252 -14.60 -4.40 15.46
CA THR A 252 -15.46 -4.89 16.56
C THR A 252 -16.94 -4.66 16.30
N GLN A 253 -17.30 -3.60 15.58
CA GLN A 253 -18.70 -3.30 15.23
C GLN A 253 -19.19 -4.08 14.01
N GLU A 254 -18.39 -4.13 12.94
CA GLU A 254 -18.82 -4.62 11.62
C GLU A 254 -18.21 -6.00 11.26
N GLY A 255 -17.31 -6.53 12.09
CA GLY A 255 -16.58 -7.76 11.81
C GLY A 255 -15.57 -7.63 10.67
N PHE A 256 -15.15 -8.76 10.09
CA PHE A 256 -14.18 -8.75 9.00
C PHE A 256 -14.73 -8.07 7.73
N PRO A 257 -13.91 -7.34 6.97
CA PRO A 257 -14.30 -6.80 5.68
C PRO A 257 -14.80 -7.86 4.70
N ALA A 258 -15.50 -7.39 3.66
CA ALA A 258 -15.92 -8.22 2.54
C ALA A 258 -14.72 -9.01 1.98
N PRO A 259 -14.88 -10.28 1.58
CA PRO A 259 -13.76 -11.14 1.20
C PRO A 259 -12.77 -10.51 0.19
N PRO A 260 -13.19 -9.82 -0.89
CA PRO A 260 -12.25 -9.18 -1.83
C PRO A 260 -11.37 -8.08 -1.24
N MET A 261 -11.75 -7.50 -0.09
CA MET A 261 -11.00 -6.43 0.59
C MET A 261 -10.04 -6.94 1.66
N ARG A 262 -10.17 -8.21 2.08
CA ARG A 262 -9.36 -8.80 3.16
C ARG A 262 -7.86 -8.78 2.90
N PRO A 263 -7.35 -8.93 1.66
CA PRO A 263 -5.93 -8.74 1.39
C PRO A 263 -5.41 -7.36 1.82
N GLY A 264 -6.23 -6.31 1.73
CA GLY A 264 -5.87 -4.96 2.19
C GLY A 264 -5.68 -4.84 3.70
N MET A 265 -6.11 -5.82 4.50
CA MET A 265 -5.91 -5.80 5.96
C MET A 265 -4.42 -5.84 6.33
N PHE A 266 -3.59 -6.50 5.52
CA PHE A 266 -2.15 -6.59 5.75
C PHE A 266 -1.43 -5.23 5.72
N ILE A 267 -2.04 -4.18 5.17
CA ILE A 267 -1.47 -2.81 5.27
C ILE A 267 -1.19 -2.45 6.73
N ALA A 268 -2.00 -2.93 7.68
CA ALA A 268 -1.79 -2.67 9.11
C ALA A 268 -0.49 -3.30 9.67
N VAL A 269 0.11 -4.29 9.00
CA VAL A 269 1.41 -4.87 9.38
C VAL A 269 2.56 -3.91 9.09
N GLY A 270 2.39 -3.03 8.10
CA GLY A 270 3.43 -2.15 7.57
C GLY A 270 4.02 -1.20 8.63
N PRO A 271 3.21 -0.39 9.33
CA PRO A 271 3.72 0.62 10.25
C PRO A 271 4.68 0.07 11.33
N PRO A 272 4.35 -0.94 12.13
CA PRO A 272 5.30 -1.49 13.11
C PRO A 272 6.54 -2.10 12.44
N GLY A 273 6.39 -2.80 11.31
CA GLY A 273 7.51 -3.41 10.59
C GLY A 273 8.51 -2.39 10.01
N PHE A 274 8.01 -1.34 9.35
CA PHE A 274 8.86 -0.26 8.82
C PHE A 274 9.47 0.59 9.93
N THR A 275 8.76 0.84 11.03
CA THR A 275 9.32 1.55 12.18
C THR A 275 10.46 0.77 12.81
N ALA A 276 10.30 -0.53 13.07
CA ALA A 276 11.38 -1.36 13.59
C ALA A 276 12.59 -1.38 12.62
N THR A 277 12.33 -1.58 11.32
CA THR A 277 13.36 -1.56 10.28
C THR A 277 14.11 -0.23 10.22
N GLY A 278 13.35 0.88 10.25
CA GLY A 278 13.89 2.22 10.19
C GLY A 278 14.74 2.56 11.41
N LEU A 279 14.25 2.29 12.63
CA LEU A 279 14.98 2.60 13.85
C LEU A 279 16.31 1.83 13.94
N ILE A 280 16.29 0.52 13.68
CA ILE A 280 17.51 -0.30 13.72
C ILE A 280 18.49 0.14 12.61
N GLY A 281 18.01 0.39 11.39
CA GLY A 281 18.89 0.84 10.31
C GLY A 281 19.48 2.25 10.56
N LEU A 282 18.69 3.17 11.13
CA LEU A 282 19.14 4.52 11.48
C LEU A 282 20.21 4.46 12.58
N SER A 283 20.03 3.62 13.60
CA SER A 283 20.99 3.49 14.70
C SER A 283 22.32 2.87 14.26
N ARG A 284 22.29 1.91 13.32
CA ARG A 284 23.51 1.37 12.66
C ARG A 284 24.31 2.43 11.90
N SER A 285 23.64 3.48 11.44
CA SER A 285 24.21 4.51 10.57
C SER A 285 24.74 5.74 11.31
N ILE A 286 24.73 5.75 12.65
CA ILE A 286 25.20 6.87 13.47
C ILE A 286 26.69 7.16 13.18
N PRO A 287 27.09 8.41 12.87
CA PRO A 287 28.48 8.76 12.68
C PRO A 287 29.20 8.87 14.04
N ASP A 288 29.97 7.85 14.39
CA ASP A 288 30.75 7.83 15.63
C ASP A 288 31.76 9.00 15.68
N GLY A 289 31.86 9.66 16.84
CA GLY A 289 32.81 10.76 17.05
C GLY A 289 32.51 12.06 16.29
N TYR A 290 31.29 12.25 15.75
CA TYR A 290 30.90 13.46 15.03
C TYR A 290 29.84 14.29 15.78
N ALA A 291 30.05 15.62 15.88
CA ALA A 291 29.12 16.59 16.44
C ALA A 291 28.51 16.16 17.80
N TYR A 292 27.19 15.95 17.87
CA TYR A 292 26.49 15.50 19.08
C TYR A 292 27.09 14.21 19.66
N PHE A 293 27.46 13.26 18.79
CA PHE A 293 28.04 11.97 19.19
C PHE A 293 29.51 12.07 19.61
N ALA A 294 30.21 13.14 19.24
CA ALA A 294 31.54 13.45 19.79
C ALA A 294 31.43 13.96 21.23
N ARG A 295 30.41 14.77 21.52
CA ARG A 295 30.15 15.33 22.85
C ARG A 295 29.56 14.29 23.82
N PHE A 296 28.77 13.35 23.31
CA PHE A 296 28.12 12.30 24.09
C PHE A 296 28.46 10.90 23.51
N PRO A 297 29.66 10.36 23.79
CA PRO A 297 30.12 9.11 23.16
C PRO A 297 29.21 7.89 23.42
N ALA A 298 28.59 7.81 24.60
CA ALA A 298 27.67 6.74 24.96
C ALA A 298 26.34 6.79 24.17
N ALA A 299 25.97 7.93 23.58
CA ALA A 299 24.68 8.09 22.92
C ALA A 299 24.51 7.17 21.71
N SER A 300 25.57 6.89 20.95
CA SER A 300 25.54 5.96 19.80
C SER A 300 25.12 4.55 20.25
N GLN A 301 25.76 4.04 21.30
CA GLN A 301 25.45 2.71 21.86
C GLN A 301 24.05 2.66 22.47
N ILE A 302 23.66 3.68 23.25
CA ILE A 302 22.33 3.76 23.86
C ILE A 302 21.24 3.75 22.79
N LEU A 303 21.39 4.52 21.71
CA LEU A 303 20.41 4.55 20.63
C LEU A 303 20.32 3.24 19.86
N LYS A 304 21.43 2.49 19.69
CA LYS A 304 21.41 1.14 19.10
C LYS A 304 20.61 0.17 19.97
N VAL A 305 20.87 0.15 21.27
CA VAL A 305 20.13 -0.67 22.24
C VAL A 305 18.64 -0.29 22.23
N LEU A 306 18.30 0.99 22.32
CA LEU A 306 16.91 1.45 22.29
C LEU A 306 16.21 1.08 20.98
N ALA A 307 16.87 1.26 19.84
CA ALA A 307 16.29 0.91 18.54
C ALA A 307 15.95 -0.59 18.44
N LEU A 308 16.83 -1.47 18.94
CA LEU A 308 16.57 -2.90 19.00
C LEU A 308 15.36 -3.23 19.88
N TRP A 309 15.33 -2.73 21.12
CA TRP A 309 14.26 -3.05 22.06
C TRP A 309 12.90 -2.47 21.66
N ILE A 310 12.88 -1.27 21.07
CA ILE A 310 11.67 -0.71 20.46
C ILE A 310 11.25 -1.56 19.24
N GLY A 311 12.21 -2.02 18.43
CA GLY A 311 11.95 -2.93 17.32
C GLY A 311 11.28 -4.24 17.78
N ILE A 312 11.80 -4.86 18.84
CA ILE A 312 11.23 -6.07 19.47
C ILE A 312 9.84 -5.79 20.04
N TRP A 313 9.63 -4.64 20.69
CA TRP A 313 8.30 -4.25 21.18
C TRP A 313 7.27 -4.14 20.05
N LEU A 314 7.65 -3.56 18.92
CA LEU A 314 6.80 -3.45 17.73
C LEU A 314 6.65 -4.77 16.96
N TRP A 315 7.58 -5.71 17.16
CA TRP A 315 7.60 -7.00 16.46
C TRP A 315 6.34 -7.82 16.71
N ALA A 316 5.93 -7.92 17.98
CA ALA A 316 4.70 -8.61 18.37
C ALA A 316 3.43 -7.93 17.81
N LEU A 317 3.43 -6.59 17.73
CA LEU A 317 2.33 -5.84 17.14
C LEU A 317 2.18 -6.13 15.64
N ALA A 318 3.30 -6.17 14.90
CA ALA A 318 3.30 -6.56 13.49
C ALA A 318 2.79 -8.00 13.29
N PHE A 319 3.27 -8.94 14.12
CA PHE A 319 2.81 -10.32 14.10
C PHE A 319 1.31 -10.43 14.38
N TRP A 320 0.80 -9.69 15.36
CA TRP A 320 -0.62 -9.71 15.71
C TRP A 320 -1.49 -9.25 14.53
N PHE A 321 -1.14 -8.13 13.88
CA PHE A 321 -1.81 -7.66 12.66
C PHE A 321 -1.73 -8.66 11.51
N PHE A 322 -0.58 -9.31 11.36
CA PHE A 322 -0.37 -10.35 10.35
C PHE A 322 -1.29 -11.56 10.61
N ALA A 323 -1.31 -12.06 11.84
CA ALA A 323 -2.01 -13.30 12.20
C ALA A 323 -3.51 -13.22 11.93
N PHE A 324 -4.19 -12.16 12.37
CA PHE A 324 -5.64 -12.07 12.11
C PHE A 324 -5.94 -11.71 10.65
N SER A 325 -5.07 -10.95 9.96
CA SER A 325 -5.22 -10.68 8.52
C SER A 325 -5.10 -11.97 7.71
N PHE A 326 -4.16 -12.84 8.10
CA PHE A 326 -3.98 -14.17 7.52
C PHE A 326 -5.20 -15.07 7.77
N ILE A 327 -5.71 -15.13 9.00
CA ILE A 327 -6.93 -15.88 9.31
C ILE A 327 -8.12 -15.37 8.49
N ALA A 328 -8.30 -14.05 8.42
CA ALA A 328 -9.37 -13.44 7.62
C ALA A 328 -9.26 -13.80 6.13
N LEU A 329 -8.04 -13.78 5.58
CA LEU A 329 -7.76 -14.19 4.21
C LEU A 329 -8.10 -15.67 3.99
N VAL A 330 -7.59 -16.57 4.84
CA VAL A 330 -7.83 -18.02 4.77
C VAL A 330 -9.33 -18.33 4.83
N MET A 331 -10.08 -17.69 5.74
CA MET A 331 -11.54 -17.84 5.82
C MET A 331 -12.24 -17.41 4.53
N GLY A 332 -11.74 -16.38 3.85
CA GLY A 332 -12.32 -15.92 2.59
C GLY A 332 -11.98 -16.86 1.43
N VAL A 333 -10.75 -17.40 1.40
CA VAL A 333 -10.30 -18.38 0.39
C VAL A 333 -11.06 -19.69 0.54
N ALA A 334 -11.19 -20.21 1.76
CA ALA A 334 -11.91 -21.46 2.06
C ALA A 334 -13.37 -21.43 1.59
N ARG A 335 -14.01 -20.26 1.65
CA ARG A 335 -15.40 -20.05 1.18
C ARG A 335 -15.50 -19.80 -0.33
N LYS A 336 -14.38 -19.83 -1.08
CA LYS A 336 -14.28 -19.48 -2.52
C LYS A 336 -14.83 -18.09 -2.85
N ARG A 337 -14.71 -17.13 -1.93
CA ARG A 337 -15.27 -15.76 -2.08
C ARG A 337 -14.24 -14.68 -2.41
N ILE A 338 -12.94 -15.00 -2.44
CA ILE A 338 -11.92 -14.01 -2.81
C ILE A 338 -11.89 -13.84 -4.33
N ARG A 339 -11.97 -12.58 -4.77
CA ARG A 339 -11.67 -12.16 -6.14
C ARG A 339 -10.38 -11.34 -6.13
N PHE A 340 -9.65 -11.38 -7.25
CA PHE A 340 -8.44 -10.56 -7.39
C PHE A 340 -8.82 -9.08 -7.42
N SER A 341 -8.08 -8.28 -6.66
CA SER A 341 -8.11 -6.82 -6.63
C SER A 341 -6.68 -6.33 -6.41
N LEU A 342 -6.39 -5.06 -6.69
CA LEU A 342 -5.03 -4.52 -6.50
C LEU A 342 -4.62 -4.52 -5.01
N ALA A 343 -5.57 -4.60 -4.08
CA ALA A 343 -5.32 -4.81 -2.66
C ALA A 343 -4.56 -6.11 -2.34
N TRP A 344 -4.51 -7.09 -3.24
CA TRP A 344 -3.71 -8.31 -3.06
C TRP A 344 -2.22 -8.02 -2.88
N TRP A 345 -1.71 -6.93 -3.43
CA TRP A 345 -0.31 -6.52 -3.25
C TRP A 345 0.04 -6.20 -1.79
N ALA A 346 -0.94 -5.90 -0.94
CA ALA A 346 -0.71 -5.77 0.50
C ALA A 346 -0.32 -7.08 1.18
N ILE A 347 -0.46 -8.25 0.53
CA ILE A 347 0.08 -9.52 1.04
C ILE A 347 1.62 -9.50 0.99
N VAL A 348 2.23 -8.73 0.09
CA VAL A 348 3.68 -8.70 -0.11
C VAL A 348 4.30 -7.51 0.61
N PHE A 349 3.91 -6.28 0.25
CA PHE A 349 4.67 -5.08 0.64
C PHE A 349 4.81 -4.86 2.16
N PRO A 350 3.73 -4.77 2.95
CA PRO A 350 3.80 -4.60 4.40
C PRO A 350 4.49 -5.77 5.12
N ASN A 351 4.22 -7.00 4.69
CA ASN A 351 4.80 -8.19 5.30
C ASN A 351 6.31 -8.31 5.00
N THR A 352 6.76 -7.72 3.89
CA THR A 352 8.20 -7.60 3.62
C THR A 352 8.89 -6.74 4.68
N ALA A 353 8.27 -5.64 5.11
CA ALA A 353 8.81 -4.81 6.20
C ALA A 353 8.91 -5.57 7.53
N PHE A 354 7.87 -6.34 7.86
CA PHE A 354 7.88 -7.21 9.03
C PHE A 354 8.97 -8.29 8.94
N THR A 355 9.21 -8.82 7.74
CA THR A 355 10.28 -9.79 7.49
C THR A 355 11.66 -9.14 7.63
N ILE A 356 11.87 -7.95 7.06
CA ILE A 356 13.13 -7.21 7.22
C ILE A 356 13.39 -6.87 8.68
N ALA A 357 12.37 -6.41 9.43
CA ALA A 357 12.51 -6.18 10.87
C ALA A 357 12.94 -7.45 11.61
N THR A 358 12.38 -8.61 11.24
CA THR A 358 12.76 -9.91 11.82
C THR A 358 14.22 -10.28 11.46
N CYS A 359 14.67 -10.00 10.24
CA CYS A 359 16.06 -10.18 9.83
C CYS A 359 17.00 -9.35 10.72
N LEU A 360 16.71 -8.05 10.84
CA LEU A 360 17.52 -7.10 11.61
C LEU A 360 17.55 -7.45 13.10
N ILE A 361 16.40 -7.82 13.69
CA ILE A 361 16.34 -8.27 15.09
C ILE A 361 17.19 -9.53 15.29
N GLY A 362 17.12 -10.50 14.36
CA GLY A 362 17.92 -11.73 14.44
C GLY A 362 19.42 -11.47 14.32
N GLU A 363 19.83 -10.50 13.50
CA GLU A 363 21.22 -10.04 13.42
C GLU A 363 21.68 -9.34 14.70
N GLU A 364 20.90 -8.38 15.22
CA GLU A 364 21.27 -7.61 16.42
C GLU A 364 21.30 -8.45 17.71
N LEU A 365 20.44 -9.47 17.82
CA LEU A 365 20.44 -10.42 18.94
C LEU A 365 21.44 -11.57 18.76
N ASP A 366 22.12 -11.63 17.61
CA ASP A 366 22.93 -12.75 17.17
C ASP A 366 22.24 -14.13 17.35
N SER A 367 20.96 -14.20 16.97
CA SER A 367 20.12 -15.38 17.20
C SER A 367 19.87 -16.17 15.91
N ASP A 368 20.52 -17.32 15.77
CA ASP A 368 20.35 -18.19 14.59
C ASP A 368 18.93 -18.71 14.43
N GLY A 369 18.19 -18.91 15.53
CA GLY A 369 16.77 -19.27 15.49
C GLY A 369 15.91 -18.19 14.82
N ILE A 370 16.10 -16.92 15.21
CA ILE A 370 15.39 -15.79 14.60
C ILE A 370 15.82 -15.60 13.14
N LYS A 371 17.12 -15.74 12.85
CA LYS A 371 17.63 -15.71 11.45
C LYS A 371 17.01 -16.83 10.59
N GLY A 372 16.80 -18.02 11.15
CA GLY A 372 16.11 -19.13 10.51
C GLY A 372 14.64 -18.81 10.19
N VAL A 373 13.90 -18.25 11.16
CA VAL A 373 12.52 -17.77 10.95
C VAL A 373 12.48 -16.69 9.87
N ALA A 374 13.39 -15.72 9.91
CA ALA A 374 13.49 -14.67 8.91
C ALA A 374 13.71 -15.22 7.49
N SER A 375 14.57 -16.24 7.36
CA SER A 375 14.80 -16.93 6.08
C SER A 375 13.54 -17.63 5.55
N ALA A 376 12.79 -18.30 6.42
CA ALA A 376 11.52 -18.92 6.06
C ALA A 376 10.47 -17.88 5.64
N MET A 377 10.37 -16.78 6.37
CA MET A 377 9.51 -15.64 6.00
C MET A 377 9.88 -15.05 4.64
N THR A 378 11.17 -14.90 4.34
CA THR A 378 11.65 -14.44 3.03
C THR A 378 11.15 -15.35 1.90
N LEU A 379 11.26 -16.67 2.07
CA LEU A 379 10.75 -17.64 1.09
C LEU A 379 9.24 -17.52 0.89
N LEU A 380 8.48 -17.38 1.98
CA LEU A 380 7.03 -17.20 1.92
C LEU A 380 6.62 -15.91 1.20
N ILE A 381 7.36 -14.81 1.40
CA ILE A 381 7.14 -13.56 0.68
C ILE A 381 7.40 -13.72 -0.82
N VAL A 382 8.44 -14.43 -1.22
CA VAL A 382 8.73 -14.71 -2.64
C VAL A 382 7.61 -15.54 -3.27
N ILE A 383 7.14 -16.59 -2.59
CA ILE A 383 6.01 -17.41 -3.04
C ILE A 383 4.74 -16.55 -3.18
N ALA A 384 4.44 -15.73 -2.16
CA ALA A 384 3.30 -14.82 -2.19
C ALA A 384 3.38 -13.83 -3.35
N TRP A 385 4.56 -13.27 -3.63
CA TRP A 385 4.77 -12.38 -4.76
C TRP A 385 4.51 -13.07 -6.10
N LEU A 386 5.00 -14.30 -6.30
CA LEU A 386 4.76 -15.08 -7.52
C LEU A 386 3.26 -15.37 -7.71
N VAL A 387 2.56 -15.77 -6.64
CA VAL A 387 1.12 -16.05 -6.68
C VAL A 387 0.31 -14.79 -6.99
N VAL A 388 0.63 -13.66 -6.36
CA VAL A 388 -0.05 -12.38 -6.59
C VAL A 388 0.22 -11.89 -8.01
N LEU A 389 1.46 -11.97 -8.50
CA LEU A 389 1.82 -11.58 -9.86
C LEU A 389 1.11 -12.43 -10.91
N ALA A 390 1.10 -13.76 -10.75
CA ALA A 390 0.38 -14.66 -11.66
C ALA A 390 -1.13 -14.36 -11.68
N SER A 391 -1.71 -14.11 -10.50
CA SER A 391 -3.13 -13.73 -10.37
C SER A 391 -3.42 -12.38 -11.00
N HIS A 392 -2.50 -11.41 -10.88
CA HIS A 392 -2.58 -10.09 -11.49
C HIS A 392 -2.57 -10.18 -13.02
N ILE A 393 -1.59 -10.88 -13.60
CA ILE A 393 -1.49 -11.09 -15.05
C ILE A 393 -2.76 -11.77 -15.57
N ARG A 394 -3.22 -12.83 -14.89
CA ARG A 394 -4.49 -13.50 -15.22
C ARG A 394 -5.68 -12.55 -15.15
N ALA A 395 -5.75 -11.67 -14.15
CA ALA A 395 -6.83 -10.71 -13.99
C ALA A 395 -6.84 -9.67 -15.13
N VAL A 396 -5.67 -9.22 -15.59
CA VAL A 396 -5.54 -8.32 -16.75
C VAL A 396 -6.00 -8.99 -18.04
N ILE A 397 -5.60 -10.25 -18.27
CA ILE A 397 -5.98 -11.02 -19.47
C ILE A 397 -7.48 -11.30 -19.50
N LEU A 398 -8.06 -11.64 -18.34
CA LEU A 398 -9.50 -11.91 -18.20
C LEU A 398 -10.35 -10.64 -18.01
N SER A 399 -9.78 -9.45 -18.21
CA SER A 399 -10.49 -8.16 -18.05
C SER A 399 -11.21 -7.98 -16.71
N LYS A 400 -10.64 -8.57 -15.64
CA LYS A 400 -11.13 -8.44 -14.26
C LYS A 400 -10.62 -7.17 -13.58
N VAL A 401 -9.54 -6.60 -14.11
CA VAL A 401 -8.92 -5.32 -13.74
C VAL A 401 -8.50 -4.57 -15.01
N LEU A 402 -8.16 -3.28 -14.89
CA LEU A 402 -7.86 -2.39 -16.02
C LEU A 402 -9.01 -2.40 -17.04
N TRP A 403 -10.23 -2.21 -16.55
CA TRP A 403 -11.45 -2.23 -17.34
C TRP A 403 -12.47 -1.25 -16.75
N PRO A 404 -13.33 -0.60 -17.56
CA PRO A 404 -14.33 0.33 -17.06
C PRO A 404 -15.12 -0.20 -15.86
N GLY A 405 -15.04 0.51 -14.72
CA GLY A 405 -15.77 0.18 -13.49
C GLY A 405 -15.25 -1.01 -12.68
N ARG A 406 -14.07 -1.55 -13.01
CA ARG A 406 -13.46 -2.70 -12.31
C ARG A 406 -12.37 -2.33 -11.30
N ASP A 407 -11.71 -1.19 -11.49
CA ASP A 407 -10.64 -0.70 -10.63
C ASP A 407 -11.18 0.38 -9.67
N GLU A 408 -10.31 1.05 -8.91
CA GLU A 408 -10.65 2.01 -7.84
C GLU A 408 -11.30 3.32 -8.33
N ASP A 409 -11.42 3.50 -9.64
CA ASP A 409 -12.14 4.59 -10.29
C ASP A 409 -13.64 4.32 -10.47
N PHE A 410 -14.15 3.23 -9.86
CA PHE A 410 -15.56 2.88 -9.84
C PHE A 410 -16.43 4.08 -9.41
N GLY A 411 -17.55 4.31 -10.10
CA GLY A 411 -18.45 5.45 -9.84
C GLY A 411 -18.22 6.67 -10.72
N HIS A 412 -17.05 6.83 -11.36
CA HIS A 412 -16.84 7.85 -12.39
C HIS A 412 -17.46 7.48 -13.76
N TYR A 413 -17.67 6.19 -14.02
CA TYR A 413 -18.26 5.70 -15.26
C TYR A 413 -19.77 5.45 -15.08
N THR A 414 -20.60 6.35 -15.60
CA THR A 414 -22.03 6.08 -15.82
C THR A 414 -22.26 5.86 -17.31
N PRO A 415 -22.48 4.61 -17.78
CA PRO A 415 -22.64 4.35 -19.22
C PRO A 415 -23.86 5.04 -19.86
N ASN A 416 -24.74 5.65 -19.06
CA ASN A 416 -26.04 6.18 -19.51
C ASN A 416 -26.16 7.70 -19.59
N LYS A 417 -25.14 8.50 -19.23
CA LYS A 417 -25.28 9.97 -19.35
C LYS A 417 -24.96 10.52 -20.75
N ASP A 418 -24.08 9.86 -21.50
CA ASP A 418 -23.67 10.36 -22.82
C ASP A 418 -24.63 9.96 -23.97
N LYS A 419 -25.66 9.13 -23.70
CA LYS A 419 -26.71 8.80 -24.68
C LYS A 419 -28.01 9.59 -24.48
N ALA A 420 -28.16 10.32 -23.38
CA ALA A 420 -29.37 11.07 -23.08
C ALA A 420 -29.36 12.51 -23.64
N VAL A 421 -28.23 12.98 -24.20
CA VAL A 421 -28.07 14.38 -24.67
C VAL A 421 -28.29 14.54 -26.19
N VAL A 422 -28.71 13.48 -26.90
CA VAL A 422 -29.01 13.55 -28.36
C VAL A 422 -30.48 13.28 -28.67
N LYS A 423 -31.38 13.46 -27.70
CA LYS A 423 -32.82 13.54 -27.94
C LYS A 423 -33.44 14.58 -27.02
N HIS A 424 -33.33 15.84 -27.41
CA HIS A 424 -34.41 16.82 -27.29
C HIS A 424 -34.24 17.87 -28.38
#